data_AF-W1YDF7-F1
#
_entry.id   AF-W1YDF7-F1
#
_cell.length_a   1.000
_cell.length_b   1.000
_cell.length_c   1.000
_cell.angle_alpha   90.00
_cell.angle_beta   90.00
_cell.angle_gamma   90.00
#
_symmetry.space_group_name_H-M   'P 1'
#
loop_
_entity.id
_entity.type
_entity.pdbx_description
1 polymer ?
#
loop_
_entity_poly.entity_id
_entity_poly.type
_entity_poly.pdbx_seq_one_letter_code
_entity_poly.pdbx_strand_id
1 'polypeptide(L)' 'VAEGYSLSRAALRAAQTRLRPIIMTSLAFIAGVMPLAIATGAGANSRIAIGTGIIGGTLTATLLAIFFVPLFF' A
#
# COMPACT_ATOMS: atom_id res chain seq x y z
N VAL A 1 -26.87 3.93 -10.69
CA VAL A 1 -27.82 2.87 -10.29
C VAL A 1 -27.02 1.85 -9.51
N ALA A 2 -27.34 1.62 -8.23
CA ALA A 2 -26.73 0.56 -7.44
C ALA A 2 -27.16 -0.77 -8.08
N GLU A 3 -26.28 -1.39 -8.86
CA GLU A 3 -26.49 -2.75 -9.35
C GLU A 3 -26.77 -3.62 -8.12
N GLY A 4 -27.93 -4.29 -8.05
CA GLY A 4 -28.46 -5.00 -6.89
C GLY A 4 -27.66 -6.23 -6.47
N TYR A 5 -26.35 -6.09 -6.28
CA TYR A 5 -25.46 -7.11 -5.81
C TYR A 5 -25.64 -7.35 -4.31
N SER A 6 -25.50 -8.61 -3.90
CA SER A 6 -25.27 -8.93 -2.49
C SER A 6 -24.04 -8.17 -2.00
N LEU A 7 -24.05 -7.77 -0.73
CA LEU A 7 -23.00 -6.97 -0.09
C LEU A 7 -21.59 -7.54 -0.36
N SER A 8 -21.48 -8.88 -0.27
CA SER A 8 -20.27 -9.65 -0.60
C SER A 8 -19.80 -9.51 -2.05
N ARG A 9 -20.71 -9.54 -3.03
CA ARG A 9 -20.36 -9.36 -4.45
C ARG A 9 -19.93 -7.92 -4.74
N ALA A 10 -20.57 -6.94 -4.11
CA ALA A 10 -20.22 -5.54 -4.25
C ALA A 10 -18.82 -5.26 -3.68
N ALA A 11 -18.52 -5.78 -2.48
CA ALA A 11 -17.21 -5.67 -1.83
C ALA A 11 -16.10 -6.31 -2.68
N LEU A 12 -16.31 -7.52 -3.22
CA LEU A 12 -15.35 -8.20 -4.09
C LEU A 12 -15.10 -7.46 -5.41
N ARG A 13 -16.15 -6.93 -6.06
CA ARG A 13 -16.00 -6.13 -7.28
C ARG A 13 -15.23 -4.84 -7.01
N ALA A 14 -15.58 -4.15 -5.92
CA ALA A 14 -14.88 -2.93 -5.51
C ALA A 14 -13.39 -3.19 -5.21
N ALA A 15 -13.08 -4.32 -4.54
CA ALA A 15 -11.72 -4.74 -4.27
C ALA A 15 -10.91 -4.97 -5.57
N GLN A 16 -11.49 -5.66 -6.55
CA GLN A 16 -10.84 -5.93 -7.84
C GLN A 16 -10.57 -4.65 -8.64
N THR A 17 -11.52 -3.72 -8.70
CA THR A 17 -11.33 -2.46 -9.44
C THR A 17 -10.27 -1.57 -8.79
N ARG A 18 -10.15 -1.60 -7.46
CA ARG A 18 -9.19 -0.78 -6.70
C ARG A 18 -7.81 -1.40 -6.57
N LEU A 19 -7.65 -2.70 -6.82
CA LEU A 19 -6.37 -3.40 -6.70
C LEU A 19 -5.27 -2.75 -7.56
N ARG A 20 -5.60 -2.39 -8.81
CA ARG A 20 -4.69 -1.71 -9.74
C ARG A 20 -4.20 -0.36 -9.18
N PRO A 21 -5.10 0.58 -8.80
CA PRO A 21 -4.71 1.82 -8.14
C PRO A 21 -3.90 1.64 -6.85
N ILE A 22 -4.28 0.68 -5.99
CA ILE A 22 -3.60 0.43 -4.70
C ILE A 22 -2.15 -0.01 -4.93
N ILE A 23 -1.92 -0.92 -5.88
CA ILE A 23 -0.57 -1.37 -6.24
C ILE A 23 0.22 -0.23 -6.87
N MET A 24 -0.39 0.59 -7.72
CA MET A 24 0.27 1.73 -8.34
C MET A 24 0.81 2.74 -7.31
N THR A 25 -0.02 3.13 -6.34
CA THR A 25 0.37 4.14 -5.34
C THR A 25 1.42 3.60 -4.37
N SER A 26 1.26 2.35 -3.92
CA SER A 26 2.23 1.71 -3.02
C SER A 26 3.60 1.52 -3.69
N LEU A 27 3.64 1.09 -4.94
CA LEU A 27 4.89 0.98 -5.71
C LEU A 27 5.54 2.34 -5.96
N ALA A 28 4.76 3.35 -6.36
CA ALA A 28 5.26 4.70 -6.58
C ALA A 28 5.86 5.30 -5.30
N PHE A 29 5.22 5.06 -4.16
CA PHE A 29 5.70 5.51 -2.87
C PHE A 29 7.00 4.79 -2.47
N ILE A 30 7.07 3.46 -2.58
CA ILE A 30 8.28 2.67 -2.30
C ILE A 30 9.44 3.12 -3.19
N ALA A 31 9.21 3.35 -4.48
CA ALA A 31 10.22 3.87 -5.39
C ALA A 31 10.70 5.27 -4.98
N GLY A 32 9.80 6.14 -4.49
CA GLY A 32 10.13 7.47 -3.99
C GLY A 32 10.95 7.48 -2.68
N VAL A 33 10.74 6.49 -1.80
CA VAL A 33 11.52 6.37 -0.55
C VAL A 33 12.76 5.48 -0.67
N MET A 34 12.92 4.75 -1.78
CA MET A 34 14.10 3.92 -2.05
C MET A 34 15.43 4.69 -1.89
N PRO A 35 15.59 5.94 -2.37
CA PRO A 35 16.81 6.71 -2.16
C PRO A 35 17.14 6.99 -0.70
N LEU A 36 16.15 7.06 0.19
CA LEU A 36 16.37 7.27 1.63
C LEU A 36 16.96 6.01 2.27
N ALA A 37 16.54 4.82 1.82
CA ALA A 37 17.01 3.54 2.33
C ALA A 37 18.46 3.21 1.91
N ILE A 38 18.97 3.86 0.85
CA ILE A 38 20.35 3.70 0.35
C ILE A 38 21.19 4.97 0.52
N ALA A 39 20.69 5.97 1.24
CA ALA A 39 21.35 7.26 1.40
C ALA A 39 22.68 7.11 2.14
N THR A 40 23.74 7.72 1.61
CA THR A 40 25.07 7.80 2.24
C THR A 40 25.44 9.25 2.57
N GLY A 41 26.34 9.45 3.54
CA GLY A 41 26.77 10.78 4.00
C GLY A 41 26.22 11.21 5.36
N ALA A 42 26.21 12.52 5.63
CA ALA A 42 25.80 13.06 6.93
C ALA A 42 24.32 12.77 7.23
N GLY A 43 24.05 12.15 8.38
CA GLY A 43 22.69 11.73 8.75
C GLY A 43 22.16 10.53 7.96
N ALA A 44 23.03 9.77 7.26
CA ALA A 44 22.64 8.56 6.53
C ALA A 44 21.89 7.56 7.41
N ASN A 45 22.37 7.29 8.63
CA ASN A 45 21.70 6.36 9.55
C ASN A 45 20.25 6.75 9.84
N SER A 46 19.97 8.05 10.02
CA SER A 46 18.59 8.53 10.26
C SER A 46 17.72 8.39 9.00
N ARG A 47 18.28 8.67 7.82
CA ARG A 47 17.56 8.54 6.54
C ARG A 47 17.26 7.07 6.22
N ILE A 48 18.23 6.19 6.44
CA ILE A 48 18.09 4.74 6.25
C ILE A 48 17.06 4.21 7.23
N ALA A 49 17.15 4.53 8.53
CA ALA A 49 16.20 4.07 9.53
C ALA A 49 14.74 4.43 9.16
N ILE A 50 14.51 5.68 8.78
CA ILE A 50 13.20 6.15 8.31
C ILE A 50 12.80 5.43 7.02
N GLY A 51 13.68 5.36 6.03
CA GLY A 51 13.42 4.72 4.74
C GLY A 51 13.04 3.25 4.87
N THR A 52 13.79 2.48 5.66
CA THR A 52 13.50 1.06 5.92
C THR A 52 12.17 0.87 6.66
N GLY A 53 11.88 1.73 7.64
CA GLY A 53 10.61 1.69 8.38
C GLY A 53 9.41 1.97 7.47
N ILE A 54 9.53 2.97 6.59
CA ILE A 54 8.46 3.35 5.67
C ILE A 54 8.23 2.26 4.60
N ILE A 55 9.30 1.69 4.02
CA ILE A 55 9.19 0.62 3.02
C ILE A 55 8.50 -0.60 3.62
N GLY A 56 8.96 -1.05 4.80
CA GLY A 56 8.35 -2.18 5.51
C GLY A 56 6.90 -1.91 5.88
N GLY A 57 6.61 -0.74 6.48
CA GLY A 57 5.27 -0.36 6.88
C GLY A 57 4.29 -0.26 5.70
N THR A 58 4.74 0.27 4.57
CA THR A 58 3.90 0.38 3.36
C THR A 58 3.59 -1.00 2.79
N LEU A 59 4.58 -1.90 2.69
CA LEU A 59 4.37 -3.27 2.20
C LEU A 59 3.37 -4.03 3.08
N THR A 60 3.57 -3.98 4.41
CA THR A 60 2.68 -4.64 5.36
C THR A 60 1.27 -4.04 5.33
N ALA A 61 1.15 -2.71 5.29
CA ALA A 61 -0.13 -2.02 5.22
C ALA A 61 -0.88 -2.33 3.91
N THR A 62 -0.21 -2.34 2.77
CA THR A 62 -0.81 -2.67 1.48
C THR A 62 -1.32 -4.12 1.45
N LEU A 63 -0.52 -5.08 1.95
CA LEU A 63 -0.94 -6.48 2.04
C LEU A 63 -2.16 -6.64 2.95
N LEU A 64 -2.10 -6.11 4.16
CA LEU A 64 -3.21 -6.17 5.10
C LEU A 64 -4.47 -5.50 4.53
N ALA A 65 -4.33 -4.31 3.93
CA ALA A 65 -5.47 -3.57 3.39
C ALA A 65 -6.17 -4.33 2.25
N ILE A 66 -5.43 -5.00 1.36
CA ILE A 66 -6.04 -5.74 0.24
C ILE A 66 -6.97 -6.86 0.73
N PHE A 67 -6.63 -7.54 1.83
CA PHE A 67 -7.44 -8.64 2.37
C PHE A 67 -8.48 -8.19 3.39
N PHE A 68 -8.11 -7.27 4.28
CA PHE A 68 -8.96 -6.88 5.40
C PHE A 68 -9.99 -5.81 5.02
N VAL A 69 -9.68 -4.92 4.06
CA VAL A 69 -10.66 -3.90 3.64
C VAL A 69 -11.94 -4.54 3.09
N PRO A 70 -11.89 -5.52 2.16
CA PRO A 70 -13.11 -6.19 1.68
C PRO A 70 -13.77 -7.10 2.73
N LEU A 71 -13.04 -7.51 3.77
CA LEU A 71 -13.57 -8.33 4.87
C LEU A 71 -14.37 -7.50 5.87
N PHE A 72 -14.00 -6.23 6.08
CA PHE A 72 -14.69 -5.30 6.99
C PHE A 72 -15.96 -4.69 6.40
N PHE A 73 -16.17 -4.82 5.09
CA PHE A 73 -17.38 -4.37 4.39
C PHE A 73 -18.32 -5.54 4.12
#